data_AF-A0A7V8NEC7-F1
#
_entry.id   AF-A0A7V8NEC7-F1
#
_cell.length_a   1.000
_cell.length_b   1.000
_cell.length_c   1.000
_cell.angle_alpha   90.00
_cell.angle_beta   90.00
_cell.angle_gamma   90.00
#
_symmetry.space_group_name_H-M   'P 1'
#
loop_
_entity.id
_entity.type
_entity.pdbx_description
1 polymer ?
#
loop_
_entity_poly.entity_id
_entity_poly.type
_entity_poly.pdbx_seq_one_letter_code
_entity_poly.pdbx_strand_id
1 'polypeptide(L)'
;MSGPRRAAVLGSPITHSLSPVLHRAAYEELGLREWTYDRFDVTEADLEHFLGGLGTGWAGLSITMPLKRAIIPLLDSVSPAAASVDTVNTVLPAGPGRWRGDNTDIPGLVAALRERGVTRVPGASVLGAGATASSALAALARMRVPEVTVYVRGPERAAQMRGWGERLGVPVRTAPWEEAADGLRAPLVISTTPAGATDALAHHVPAAGRPLGTLFDVVYDPWPTPLGSAWAARDGALLGGLDLLVHQAVLQVEAMTGRSPAPLAAMRKAGEAALAPRTAPVSRPVGGREPEPRSGHDRIGTDPRTGVRGAGRDGRGERGQDPRNGENREHEEHR
;
A
#
# COMPACT_ATOMS: atom_id res chain seq x y z
N MET A 1 -23.12 -18.70 26.48
CA MET A 1 -22.42 -17.55 25.89
C MET A 1 -21.17 -18.08 25.19
N SER A 2 -20.96 -17.75 23.91
CA SER A 2 -19.73 -18.17 23.22
C SER A 2 -18.58 -17.36 23.85
N GLY A 3 -17.51 -18.02 24.30
CA GLY A 3 -16.39 -17.35 24.95
C GLY A 3 -15.66 -16.34 24.05
N PRO A 4 -14.64 -15.63 24.57
CA PRO A 4 -13.91 -14.60 23.83
C PRO A 4 -13.35 -15.15 22.51
N ARG A 5 -13.49 -14.37 21.44
CA ARG A 5 -13.07 -14.72 20.09
C ARG A 5 -11.91 -13.85 19.64
N ARG A 6 -10.91 -14.46 19.01
CA ARG A 6 -9.66 -13.78 18.64
C ARG A 6 -9.44 -13.88 17.13
N ALA A 7 -9.15 -12.76 16.50
CA ALA A 7 -8.58 -12.72 15.17
C ALA A 7 -7.28 -11.91 15.20
N ALA A 8 -6.47 -12.01 14.15
CA ALA A 8 -5.28 -11.18 14.06
C ALA A 8 -4.78 -11.02 12.63
N VAL A 9 -3.86 -10.08 12.43
CA VAL A 9 -3.02 -10.00 11.23
C VAL A 9 -1.60 -10.47 11.54
N LEU A 10 -1.04 -11.30 10.65
CA LEU A 10 0.33 -11.79 10.71
C LEU A 10 1.15 -11.25 9.54
N GLY A 11 2.37 -10.82 9.80
CA GLY A 11 3.35 -10.39 8.79
C GLY A 11 4.61 -9.85 9.45
N SER A 12 5.60 -9.45 8.65
CA SER A 12 6.83 -8.85 9.15
C SER A 12 7.43 -7.87 8.13
N PRO A 13 7.66 -6.59 8.47
CA PRO A 13 7.21 -5.91 9.69
C PRO A 13 5.69 -5.67 9.68
N ILE A 14 5.05 -5.60 10.85
CA ILE A 14 3.57 -5.45 10.96
C ILE A 14 3.08 -4.18 11.66
N THR A 15 3.99 -3.38 12.22
CA THR A 15 3.67 -2.23 13.10
C THR A 15 2.74 -1.19 12.46
N HIS A 16 2.77 -1.03 11.13
CA HIS A 16 1.96 -0.04 10.43
C HIS A 16 0.62 -0.59 9.89
N SER A 17 0.30 -1.86 10.15
CA SER A 17 -0.97 -2.44 9.67
C SER A 17 -2.18 -1.71 10.25
N LEU A 18 -3.07 -1.27 9.37
CA LEU A 18 -4.37 -0.70 9.73
C LEU A 18 -5.46 -1.76 9.92
N SER A 19 -5.20 -3.05 9.63
CA SER A 19 -6.21 -4.11 9.82
C SER A 19 -6.80 -4.14 11.23
N PRO A 20 -6.03 -3.97 12.32
CA PRO A 20 -6.62 -3.86 13.67
C PRO A 20 -7.57 -2.68 13.84
N VAL A 21 -7.31 -1.54 13.20
CA VAL A 21 -8.21 -0.37 13.24
C VAL A 21 -9.53 -0.72 12.57
N LEU A 22 -9.48 -1.29 11.35
CA LEU A 22 -10.67 -1.62 10.57
C LEU A 22 -11.52 -2.71 11.24
N HIS A 23 -10.90 -3.80 11.69
CA HIS A 23 -11.61 -4.92 12.31
C HIS A 23 -12.22 -4.53 13.66
N ARG A 24 -11.51 -3.75 14.49
CA ARG A 24 -12.07 -3.29 15.78
C ARG A 24 -13.22 -2.30 15.58
N ALA A 25 -13.14 -1.40 14.59
CA ALA A 25 -14.27 -0.54 14.23
C ALA A 25 -15.49 -1.36 13.79
N ALA A 26 -15.27 -2.45 13.04
CA ALA A 26 -16.35 -3.35 12.67
C ALA A 26 -16.94 -4.08 13.89
N TYR A 27 -16.10 -4.54 14.81
CA TYR A 27 -16.56 -5.26 16.00
C TYR A 27 -17.36 -4.37 16.95
N GLU A 28 -16.96 -3.11 17.10
CA GLU A 28 -17.71 -2.12 17.87
C GLU A 28 -19.11 -1.91 17.30
N GLU A 29 -19.21 -1.63 15.99
CA GLU A 29 -20.48 -1.41 15.30
C GLU A 29 -21.39 -2.65 15.31
N LEU A 30 -20.81 -3.85 15.24
CA LEU A 30 -21.55 -5.12 15.29
C LEU A 30 -21.92 -5.58 16.72
N GLY A 31 -21.51 -4.83 17.75
CA GLY A 31 -21.74 -5.16 19.16
C GLY A 31 -20.92 -6.35 19.68
N LEU A 32 -19.81 -6.68 19.03
CA LEU A 32 -18.94 -7.83 19.31
C LEU A 32 -17.89 -7.50 20.39
N ARG A 33 -18.35 -7.12 21.59
CA ARG A 33 -17.48 -6.61 22.67
C ARG A 33 -16.43 -7.58 23.20
N GLU A 34 -16.64 -8.89 23.02
CA GLU A 34 -15.71 -9.94 23.46
C GLU A 34 -14.74 -10.39 22.35
N TRP A 35 -14.76 -9.71 21.20
CA TRP A 35 -13.86 -9.99 20.08
C TRP A 35 -12.61 -9.12 20.16
N THR A 36 -11.45 -9.72 19.93
CA THR A 36 -10.20 -9.00 19.75
C THR A 36 -9.65 -9.19 18.35
N TYR A 37 -9.01 -8.15 17.82
CA TYR A 37 -8.21 -8.23 16.61
C TYR A 37 -6.84 -7.63 16.88
N ASP A 38 -5.79 -8.44 16.85
CA ASP A 38 -4.43 -8.01 17.16
C ASP A 38 -3.50 -8.14 15.95
N ARG A 39 -2.24 -7.74 16.12
CA ARG A 39 -1.20 -7.90 15.12
C ARG A 39 -0.01 -8.59 15.76
N PHE A 40 0.60 -9.52 15.02
CA PHE A 40 1.77 -10.25 15.46
C PHE A 40 2.86 -10.13 14.40
N ASP A 41 4.05 -9.75 14.83
CA ASP A 41 5.24 -9.76 13.97
C ASP A 41 5.71 -11.20 13.86
N VAL A 42 5.51 -11.81 12.69
CA VAL A 42 5.76 -13.23 12.44
C VAL A 42 6.51 -13.32 11.12
N THR A 43 7.69 -13.93 11.16
CA THR A 43 8.48 -14.23 9.96
C THR A 43 8.02 -15.54 9.32
N GLU A 44 8.51 -15.86 8.12
CA GLU A 44 8.22 -17.15 7.49
C GLU A 44 8.71 -18.33 8.33
N ALA A 45 9.83 -18.18 9.05
CA ALA A 45 10.41 -19.22 9.90
C ALA A 45 9.58 -19.46 11.17
N ASP A 46 8.92 -18.43 11.69
CA ASP A 46 8.11 -18.53 12.92
C ASP A 46 6.67 -19.01 12.64
N LEU A 47 6.26 -19.05 11.37
CA LEU A 47 4.87 -19.19 10.96
C LEU A 47 4.25 -20.53 11.39
N GLU A 48 4.98 -21.63 11.20
CA GLU A 48 4.53 -22.96 11.60
C GLU A 48 4.37 -23.07 13.11
N HIS A 49 5.34 -22.56 13.87
CA HIS A 49 5.28 -22.53 15.32
C HIS A 49 4.09 -21.71 15.82
N PHE A 50 3.85 -20.54 15.22
CA PHE A 50 2.72 -19.68 15.57
C PHE A 50 1.38 -20.39 15.35
N LEU A 51 1.19 -21.03 14.18
CA LEU A 51 -0.03 -21.78 13.87
C LEU A 51 -0.26 -22.97 14.83
N GLY A 52 0.81 -23.68 15.18
CA GLY A 52 0.74 -24.81 16.13
C GLY A 52 0.31 -24.41 17.54
N GLY A 53 0.50 -23.14 17.92
CA GLY A 53 0.08 -22.59 19.22
C GLY A 53 -1.38 -22.11 19.28
N LEU A 54 -2.14 -22.20 18.19
CA LEU A 54 -3.50 -21.64 18.14
C LEU A 54 -4.53 -22.61 18.75
N GLY A 55 -5.25 -22.14 19.77
CA GLY A 55 -6.39 -22.84 20.38
C GLY A 55 -7.74 -22.57 19.72
N THR A 56 -8.81 -23.14 20.29
CA THR A 56 -10.19 -23.09 19.76
C THR A 56 -10.86 -21.69 19.80
N GLY A 57 -10.26 -20.72 20.48
CA GLY A 57 -10.74 -19.33 20.55
C GLY A 57 -10.44 -18.48 19.32
N TRP A 58 -9.59 -18.96 18.40
CA TRP A 58 -9.21 -18.24 17.20
C TRP A 58 -10.27 -18.36 16.09
N ALA A 59 -10.74 -17.23 15.59
CA ALA A 59 -11.76 -17.10 14.56
C ALA A 59 -11.17 -16.92 13.14
N GLY A 60 -9.92 -16.47 13.04
CA GLY A 60 -9.20 -16.39 11.78
C GLY A 60 -7.97 -15.50 11.85
N LEU A 61 -7.19 -15.54 10.78
CA LEU A 61 -5.98 -14.73 10.62
C LEU A 61 -6.02 -14.05 9.25
N SER A 62 -5.72 -12.75 9.23
CA SER A 62 -5.32 -12.07 8.01
C SER A 62 -3.82 -12.26 7.81
N ILE A 63 -3.40 -12.56 6.59
CA ILE A 63 -2.01 -12.83 6.24
C ILE A 63 -1.53 -11.71 5.31
N THR A 64 -0.45 -11.05 5.68
CA THR A 64 0.21 -10.04 4.86
C THR A 64 1.66 -10.42 4.55
N MET A 65 2.38 -9.55 3.84
CA MET A 65 3.79 -9.75 3.50
C MET A 65 4.62 -10.11 4.75
N PRO A 66 5.59 -11.05 4.62
CA PRO A 66 5.91 -11.88 3.44
C PRO A 66 5.07 -13.16 3.33
N LEU A 67 4.17 -13.41 4.28
CA LEU A 67 3.61 -14.72 4.60
C LEU A 67 2.56 -15.25 3.60
N LYS A 68 2.06 -14.44 2.67
CA LYS A 68 0.91 -14.80 1.81
C LYS A 68 1.10 -16.05 0.96
N ARG A 69 2.36 -16.40 0.64
CA ARG A 69 2.72 -17.65 -0.05
C ARG A 69 3.21 -18.71 0.94
N ALA A 70 4.03 -18.30 1.93
CA ALA A 70 4.60 -19.19 2.93
C ALA A 70 3.57 -19.92 3.80
N ILE A 71 2.37 -19.34 3.97
CA ILE A 71 1.29 -19.97 4.73
C ILE A 71 0.69 -21.18 4.03
N ILE A 72 0.68 -21.22 2.69
CA ILE A 72 -0.03 -22.24 1.89
C ILE A 72 0.33 -23.68 2.27
N PRO A 73 1.61 -24.09 2.38
CA PRO A 73 1.96 -25.47 2.74
C PRO A 73 1.52 -25.87 4.16
N LEU A 74 1.15 -24.91 5.02
CA LEU A 74 0.74 -25.14 6.41
C LEU A 74 -0.79 -25.26 6.57
N LEU A 75 -1.54 -25.15 5.47
CA LEU A 75 -3.00 -25.18 5.47
C LEU A 75 -3.53 -26.53 5.02
N ASP A 76 -4.63 -26.98 5.62
CA ASP A 76 -5.30 -28.21 5.21
C ASP A 76 -6.01 -28.11 3.85
N SER A 77 -6.39 -26.88 3.47
CA SER A 77 -7.09 -26.62 2.21
C SER A 77 -6.97 -25.15 1.82
N VAL A 78 -7.08 -24.87 0.53
CA VAL A 78 -7.06 -23.52 -0.03
C VAL A 78 -8.25 -23.37 -0.96
N SER A 79 -8.91 -22.21 -0.91
CA SER A 79 -10.05 -21.91 -1.78
C SER A 79 -9.63 -21.92 -3.27
N PRO A 80 -10.56 -22.19 -4.21
CA PRO A 80 -10.26 -22.08 -5.64
C PRO A 80 -9.72 -20.69 -6.05
N ALA A 81 -10.16 -19.63 -5.37
CA ALA A 81 -9.72 -18.27 -5.63
C ALA A 81 -8.27 -18.02 -5.18
N ALA A 82 -7.86 -18.56 -4.03
CA ALA A 82 -6.49 -18.44 -3.56
C ALA A 82 -5.53 -19.35 -4.34
N ALA A 83 -5.97 -20.55 -4.71
CA ALA A 83 -5.19 -21.51 -5.52
C ALA A 83 -4.98 -21.05 -6.97
N SER A 84 -5.87 -20.22 -7.53
CA SER A 84 -5.69 -19.71 -8.89
C SER A 84 -4.52 -18.72 -9.02
N VAL A 85 -4.00 -18.20 -7.90
CA VAL A 85 -2.90 -17.22 -7.88
C VAL A 85 -1.80 -17.54 -6.87
N ASP A 86 -1.86 -18.72 -6.25
CA ASP A 86 -0.94 -19.19 -5.21
C ASP A 86 -0.71 -18.11 -4.14
N THR A 87 -1.79 -17.56 -3.60
CA THR A 87 -1.73 -16.46 -2.62
C THR A 87 -2.91 -16.54 -1.66
N VAL A 88 -2.64 -16.56 -0.36
CA VAL A 88 -3.62 -16.54 0.72
C VAL A 88 -3.42 -15.27 1.54
N ASN A 89 -4.49 -14.50 1.76
CA ASN A 89 -4.48 -13.34 2.67
C ASN A 89 -5.43 -13.54 3.86
N THR A 90 -6.19 -14.65 3.90
CA THR A 90 -7.22 -14.91 4.91
C THR A 90 -7.20 -16.39 5.28
N VAL A 91 -7.09 -16.70 6.56
CA VAL A 91 -7.06 -18.07 7.10
C VAL A 91 -8.20 -18.22 8.10
N LEU A 92 -8.97 -19.28 7.97
CA LEU A 92 -10.17 -19.56 8.77
C LEU A 92 -10.11 -20.98 9.35
N PRO A 93 -10.72 -21.23 10.52
CA PRO A 93 -10.82 -22.58 11.06
C PRO A 93 -11.59 -23.52 10.10
N ALA A 94 -11.07 -24.73 9.92
CA ALA A 94 -11.64 -25.80 9.10
C ALA A 94 -11.99 -27.06 9.93
N GLY A 95 -12.07 -26.92 11.25
CA GLY A 95 -12.26 -27.98 12.22
C GLY A 95 -11.26 -27.85 13.38
N PRO A 96 -11.30 -28.77 14.37
CA PRO A 96 -10.35 -28.76 15.48
C PRO A 96 -8.90 -28.86 14.96
N GLY A 97 -8.09 -27.83 15.21
CA GLY A 97 -6.69 -27.78 14.80
C GLY A 97 -6.44 -27.65 13.29
N ARG A 98 -7.49 -27.46 12.48
CA ARG A 98 -7.40 -27.41 11.01
C ARG A 98 -7.67 -26.01 10.48
N TRP A 99 -7.00 -25.65 9.40
CA TRP A 99 -7.04 -24.32 8.79
C TRP A 99 -7.29 -24.37 7.29
N ARG A 100 -8.12 -23.45 6.81
CA ARG A 100 -8.34 -23.22 5.38
C ARG A 100 -7.93 -21.81 4.97
N GLY A 101 -7.32 -21.68 3.79
CA GLY A 101 -6.90 -20.40 3.22
C GLY A 101 -7.86 -19.87 2.17
N ASP A 102 -7.98 -18.55 2.10
CA ASP A 102 -8.70 -17.81 1.07
C ASP A 102 -7.98 -16.51 0.70
N ASN A 103 -8.43 -15.87 -0.37
CA ASN A 103 -7.90 -14.62 -0.89
C ASN A 103 -9.03 -13.59 -1.10
N THR A 104 -9.19 -12.70 -0.12
CA THR A 104 -10.15 -11.60 -0.15
C THR A 104 -9.65 -10.37 -0.92
N ASP A 105 -8.37 -10.31 -1.30
CA ASP A 105 -7.85 -9.21 -2.14
C ASP A 105 -8.48 -9.24 -3.53
N ILE A 106 -8.73 -10.43 -4.10
CA ILE A 106 -9.33 -10.57 -5.44
C ILE A 106 -10.74 -9.94 -5.50
N PRO A 107 -11.74 -10.40 -4.71
CA PRO A 107 -13.04 -9.75 -4.67
C PRO A 107 -12.97 -8.31 -4.11
N GLY A 108 -12.02 -8.00 -3.23
CA GLY A 108 -11.81 -6.65 -2.69
C GLY A 108 -11.40 -5.64 -3.76
N LEU A 109 -10.45 -5.98 -4.64
CA LEU A 109 -10.04 -5.18 -5.79
C LEU A 109 -11.21 -4.91 -6.75
N VAL A 110 -12.00 -5.94 -7.06
CA VAL A 110 -13.18 -5.81 -7.91
C VAL A 110 -14.22 -4.87 -7.29
N ALA A 111 -14.45 -5.00 -5.98
CA ALA A 111 -15.39 -4.13 -5.26
C ALA A 111 -14.92 -2.67 -5.25
N ALA A 112 -13.64 -2.42 -4.95
CA ALA A 112 -13.05 -1.08 -4.97
C ALA A 112 -13.18 -0.41 -6.34
N LEU A 113 -12.85 -1.13 -7.42
CA LEU A 113 -12.99 -0.62 -8.79
C LEU A 113 -14.45 -0.29 -9.14
N ARG A 114 -15.39 -1.19 -8.80
CA ARG A 114 -16.81 -0.98 -9.06
C ARG A 114 -17.40 0.18 -8.26
N GLU A 115 -16.98 0.37 -7.01
CA GLU A 115 -17.40 1.51 -6.18
C GLU A 115 -17.06 2.86 -6.84
N ARG A 116 -15.97 2.91 -7.63
CA ARG A 116 -15.58 4.08 -8.44
C ARG A 116 -16.11 4.07 -9.87
N GLY A 117 -17.08 3.21 -10.18
CA GLY A 117 -17.71 3.13 -11.51
C GLY A 117 -16.89 2.38 -12.56
N VAL A 118 -15.73 1.82 -12.21
CA VAL A 118 -14.90 1.02 -13.13
C VAL A 118 -15.48 -0.38 -13.23
N THR A 119 -16.43 -0.55 -14.15
CA THR A 119 -17.15 -1.82 -14.37
C THR A 119 -16.66 -2.61 -15.58
N ARG A 120 -16.06 -1.92 -16.56
CA ARG A 120 -15.40 -2.49 -17.75
C ARG A 120 -14.21 -1.62 -18.12
N VAL A 121 -13.11 -2.25 -18.53
CA VAL A 121 -11.94 -1.55 -19.08
C VAL A 121 -11.43 -2.29 -20.31
N PRO A 122 -11.06 -1.58 -21.40
CA PRO A 122 -10.62 -2.22 -22.64
C PRO A 122 -9.18 -2.77 -22.56
N GLY A 123 -8.45 -2.48 -21.49
CA GLY A 123 -7.12 -3.01 -21.21
C GLY A 123 -6.61 -2.48 -19.87
N ALA A 124 -5.62 -3.16 -19.30
CA ALA A 124 -5.01 -2.75 -18.04
C ALA A 124 -3.48 -2.93 -18.05
N SER A 125 -2.79 -2.08 -17.31
CA SER A 125 -1.38 -2.27 -16.96
C SER A 125 -1.26 -2.62 -15.48
N VAL A 126 -0.41 -3.59 -15.16
CA VAL A 126 -0.04 -3.92 -13.77
C VAL A 126 1.44 -3.62 -13.59
N LEU A 127 1.76 -2.75 -12.63
CA LEU A 127 3.13 -2.43 -12.26
C LEU A 127 3.53 -3.31 -11.07
N GLY A 128 4.45 -4.25 -11.29
CA GLY A 128 4.92 -5.20 -10.29
C GLY A 128 4.46 -6.64 -10.53
N ALA A 129 5.03 -7.57 -9.77
CA ALA A 129 4.84 -9.02 -9.94
C ALA A 129 4.73 -9.77 -8.59
N GLY A 130 4.30 -9.08 -7.54
CA GLY A 130 4.17 -9.66 -6.20
C GLY A 130 2.85 -10.42 -6.00
N ALA A 131 2.60 -10.88 -4.77
CA ALA A 131 1.35 -11.54 -4.38
C ALA A 131 0.10 -10.67 -4.61
N THR A 132 0.23 -9.35 -4.46
CA THR A 132 -0.85 -8.42 -4.80
C THR A 132 -1.04 -8.28 -6.32
N ALA A 133 0.04 -8.37 -7.11
CA ALA A 133 -0.03 -8.34 -8.58
C ALA A 133 -0.77 -9.57 -9.14
N SER A 134 -0.51 -10.76 -8.59
CA SER A 134 -1.22 -11.97 -8.99
C SER A 134 -2.71 -11.88 -8.62
N SER A 135 -3.04 -11.33 -7.43
CA SER A 135 -4.42 -11.08 -7.02
C SER A 135 -5.11 -10.04 -7.92
N ALA A 136 -4.38 -9.00 -8.37
CA ALA A 136 -4.88 -8.03 -9.34
C ALA A 136 -5.16 -8.67 -10.70
N LEU A 137 -4.30 -9.57 -11.16
CA LEU A 137 -4.55 -10.29 -12.40
C LEU A 137 -5.84 -11.15 -12.32
N ALA A 138 -6.07 -11.83 -11.20
CA ALA A 138 -7.32 -12.57 -10.99
C ALA A 138 -8.55 -11.66 -10.89
N ALA A 139 -8.41 -10.47 -10.30
CA ALA A 139 -9.48 -9.47 -10.29
C ALA A 139 -9.82 -8.99 -11.72
N LEU A 140 -8.79 -8.70 -12.53
CA LEU A 140 -8.94 -8.30 -13.93
C LEU A 140 -9.56 -9.40 -14.79
N ALA A 141 -9.18 -10.67 -14.56
CA ALA A 141 -9.81 -11.82 -15.21
C ALA A 141 -11.31 -11.92 -14.87
N ARG A 142 -11.70 -11.72 -13.61
CA ARG A 142 -13.12 -11.67 -13.18
C ARG A 142 -13.89 -10.50 -13.84
N MET A 143 -13.20 -9.40 -14.12
CA MET A 143 -13.75 -8.25 -14.84
C MET A 143 -13.75 -8.43 -16.37
N ARG A 144 -13.24 -9.56 -16.88
CA ARG A 144 -13.15 -9.90 -18.31
C ARG A 144 -12.37 -8.86 -19.11
N VAL A 145 -11.27 -8.37 -18.53
CA VAL A 145 -10.33 -7.50 -19.25
C VAL A 145 -9.66 -8.31 -20.37
N PRO A 146 -9.67 -7.82 -21.63
CA PRO A 146 -9.24 -8.63 -22.77
C PRO A 146 -7.73 -8.84 -22.85
N GLU A 147 -6.92 -7.89 -22.37
CA GLU A 147 -5.46 -8.01 -22.32
C GLU A 147 -4.92 -7.22 -21.12
N VAL A 148 -3.92 -7.80 -20.45
CA VAL A 148 -3.17 -7.15 -19.36
C VAL A 148 -1.69 -7.09 -19.74
N THR A 149 -1.09 -5.91 -19.64
CA THR A 149 0.37 -5.77 -19.72
C THR A 149 0.96 -5.66 -18.32
N VAL A 150 1.93 -6.51 -18.00
CA VAL A 150 2.60 -6.50 -16.68
C VAL A 150 4.03 -6.03 -16.83
N TYR A 151 4.38 -4.96 -16.11
CA TYR A 151 5.72 -4.39 -16.08
C TYR A 151 6.47 -4.94 -14.88
N VAL A 152 7.54 -5.69 -15.13
CA VAL A 152 8.22 -6.50 -14.10
C VAL A 152 9.73 -6.46 -14.23
N ARG A 153 10.41 -6.76 -13.13
CA ARG A 153 11.87 -6.94 -13.09
C ARG A 153 12.21 -8.42 -13.25
N GLY A 154 12.99 -8.73 -14.28
CA GLY A 154 13.56 -10.05 -14.50
C GLY A 154 12.65 -11.07 -15.22
N PRO A 155 13.23 -12.00 -15.99
CA PRO A 155 12.49 -12.93 -16.83
C PRO A 155 11.67 -13.95 -16.04
N GLU A 156 12.13 -14.37 -14.86
CA GLU A 156 11.42 -15.34 -14.01
C GLU A 156 10.06 -14.80 -13.54
N ARG A 157 10.02 -13.55 -13.06
CA ARG A 157 8.77 -12.89 -12.66
C ARG A 157 7.84 -12.67 -13.84
N ALA A 158 8.39 -12.40 -15.03
CA ALA A 158 7.61 -12.29 -16.25
C ALA A 158 6.96 -13.64 -16.63
N ALA A 159 7.73 -14.74 -16.58
CA ALA A 159 7.22 -16.08 -16.80
C ALA A 159 6.15 -16.45 -15.76
N GLN A 160 6.36 -16.07 -14.49
CA GLN A 160 5.37 -16.22 -13.43
C GLN A 160 4.05 -15.53 -13.82
N MET A 161 4.08 -14.23 -14.12
CA MET A 161 2.84 -13.51 -14.44
C MET A 161 2.11 -14.06 -15.68
N ARG A 162 2.84 -14.55 -16.70
CA ARG A 162 2.24 -15.23 -17.85
C ARG A 162 1.54 -16.54 -17.48
N GLY A 163 2.18 -17.40 -16.66
CA GLY A 163 1.57 -18.65 -16.22
C GLY A 163 0.29 -18.43 -15.40
N TRP A 164 0.22 -17.33 -14.64
CA TRP A 164 -0.98 -16.97 -13.89
C TRP A 164 -2.06 -16.48 -14.86
N GLY A 165 -1.68 -15.73 -15.90
CA GLY A 165 -2.57 -15.34 -17.00
C GLY A 165 -3.20 -16.54 -17.69
N GLU A 166 -2.39 -17.54 -18.06
CA GLU A 166 -2.85 -18.80 -18.65
C GLU A 166 -3.84 -19.54 -17.74
N ARG A 167 -3.50 -19.70 -16.44
CA ARG A 167 -4.37 -20.35 -15.45
C ARG A 167 -5.71 -19.63 -15.28
N LEU A 168 -5.71 -18.31 -15.40
CA LEU A 168 -6.89 -17.46 -15.24
C LEU A 168 -7.66 -17.24 -16.55
N GLY A 169 -7.13 -17.67 -17.69
CA GLY A 169 -7.73 -17.44 -19.01
C GLY A 169 -7.69 -15.96 -19.44
N VAL A 170 -6.69 -15.20 -19.00
CA VAL A 170 -6.48 -13.79 -19.38
C VAL A 170 -5.17 -13.64 -20.16
N PRO A 171 -5.18 -13.06 -21.37
CA PRO A 171 -3.96 -12.75 -22.10
C PRO A 171 -3.06 -11.80 -21.32
N VAL A 172 -1.83 -12.25 -21.05
CA VAL A 172 -0.81 -11.46 -20.35
C VAL A 172 0.38 -11.21 -21.25
N ARG A 173 0.61 -9.93 -21.53
CA ARG A 173 1.88 -9.44 -22.08
C ARG A 173 2.77 -9.00 -20.93
N THR A 174 4.07 -9.16 -21.09
CA THR A 174 5.05 -8.69 -20.11
C THR A 174 6.04 -7.75 -20.77
N ALA A 175 6.39 -6.67 -20.08
CA ALA A 175 7.41 -5.73 -20.51
C ALA A 175 8.44 -5.51 -19.38
N PRO A 176 9.69 -5.13 -19.73
CA PRO A 176 10.69 -4.72 -18.76
C PRO A 176 10.21 -3.55 -17.89
N TRP A 177 10.72 -3.46 -16.66
CA TRP A 177 10.34 -2.39 -15.73
C TRP A 177 10.78 -1.01 -16.22
N GLU A 178 11.87 -0.96 -16.99
CA GLU A 178 12.43 0.23 -17.62
C GLU A 178 11.42 0.89 -18.57
N GLU A 179 10.47 0.12 -19.11
CA GLU A 179 9.39 0.58 -19.99
C GLU A 179 8.10 0.90 -19.23
N ALA A 180 8.07 0.86 -17.89
CA ALA A 180 6.85 1.03 -17.08
C ALA A 180 6.13 2.37 -17.31
N ALA A 181 6.85 3.41 -17.77
CA ALA A 181 6.26 4.68 -18.20
C ALA A 181 5.22 4.51 -19.32
N ASP A 182 5.36 3.49 -20.16
CA ASP A 182 4.43 3.20 -21.24
C ASP A 182 3.09 2.67 -20.72
N GLY A 183 3.13 1.93 -19.61
CA GLY A 183 1.95 1.37 -18.96
C GLY A 183 1.02 2.44 -18.40
N LEU A 184 1.53 3.64 -18.13
CA LEU A 184 0.75 4.77 -17.59
C LEU A 184 -0.32 5.27 -18.57
N ARG A 185 -0.27 4.86 -19.85
CA ARG A 185 -1.25 5.22 -20.87
C ARG A 185 -2.45 4.27 -20.91
N ALA A 186 -2.44 3.20 -20.12
CA ALA A 186 -3.54 2.24 -20.10
C ALA A 186 -4.82 2.85 -19.49
N PRO A 187 -6.02 2.38 -19.91
CA PRO A 187 -7.29 2.79 -19.32
C PRO A 187 -7.38 2.54 -17.81
N LEU A 188 -6.71 1.48 -17.35
CA LEU A 188 -6.55 1.15 -15.94
C LEU A 188 -5.08 0.80 -15.67
N VAL A 189 -4.50 1.42 -14.65
CA VAL A 189 -3.15 1.15 -14.17
C VAL A 189 -3.26 0.69 -12.73
N ILE A 190 -2.75 -0.50 -12.41
CA ILE A 190 -2.69 -1.02 -11.04
C ILE A 190 -1.22 -1.07 -10.60
N SER A 191 -0.84 -0.18 -9.70
CA SER A 191 0.48 -0.19 -9.06
C SER A 191 0.44 -1.10 -7.83
N THR A 192 1.25 -2.16 -7.85
CA THR A 192 1.33 -3.15 -6.75
C THR A 192 2.68 -3.17 -6.04
N THR A 193 3.51 -2.16 -6.31
CA THR A 193 4.86 -2.06 -5.76
C THR A 193 4.88 -1.43 -4.38
N PRO A 194 5.95 -1.64 -3.59
CA PRO A 194 6.14 -0.91 -2.33
C PRO A 194 6.18 0.62 -2.54
N ALA A 195 5.92 1.36 -1.46
CA ALA A 195 6.06 2.82 -1.46
C ALA A 195 7.46 3.24 -1.94
N GLY A 196 7.53 4.33 -2.70
CA GLY A 196 8.77 4.84 -3.29
C GLY A 196 9.16 4.21 -4.63
N ALA A 197 8.67 3.02 -4.96
CA ALA A 197 9.14 2.28 -6.14
C ALA A 197 8.67 2.88 -7.48
N THR A 198 7.58 3.64 -7.48
CA THR A 198 6.99 4.28 -8.66
C THR A 198 7.16 5.79 -8.67
N ASP A 199 7.92 6.37 -7.74
CA ASP A 199 8.07 7.82 -7.61
C ASP A 199 8.63 8.46 -8.88
N ALA A 200 9.63 7.83 -9.51
CA ALA A 200 10.20 8.30 -10.77
C ALA A 200 9.18 8.32 -11.92
N LEU A 201 8.17 7.44 -11.89
CA LEU A 201 7.10 7.39 -12.90
C LEU A 201 6.15 8.60 -12.81
N ALA A 202 6.14 9.33 -11.70
CA ALA A 202 5.32 10.55 -11.56
C ALA A 202 5.65 11.60 -12.64
N HIS A 203 6.91 11.66 -13.09
CA HIS A 203 7.35 12.56 -14.17
C HIS A 203 6.87 12.13 -15.55
N HIS A 204 6.44 10.87 -15.70
CA HIS A 204 6.00 10.29 -16.96
C HIS A 204 4.48 10.23 -17.12
N VAL A 205 3.71 10.71 -16.12
CA VAL A 205 2.25 10.78 -16.24
C VAL A 205 1.89 11.69 -17.44
N PRO A 206 1.12 11.17 -18.43
CA PRO A 206 0.82 11.89 -19.66
C PRO A 206 0.31 13.31 -19.42
N ALA A 207 0.70 14.27 -20.27
CA ALA A 207 0.26 15.66 -20.14
C ALA A 207 -1.26 15.79 -20.28
N ALA A 208 -1.82 16.87 -19.70
CA ALA A 208 -3.23 17.21 -19.80
C ALA A 208 -3.69 17.31 -21.27
N GLY A 209 -4.95 16.95 -21.54
CA GLY A 209 -5.55 17.01 -22.89
C GLY A 209 -5.91 15.66 -23.52
N ARG A 210 -5.57 14.53 -22.88
CA ARG A 210 -6.15 13.21 -23.14
C ARG A 210 -6.89 12.74 -21.88
N PRO A 211 -8.04 12.03 -21.99
CA PRO A 211 -8.67 11.43 -20.83
C PRO A 211 -7.68 10.47 -20.16
N LEU A 212 -7.24 10.81 -18.95
CA LEU A 212 -6.37 9.95 -18.17
C LEU A 212 -7.21 8.78 -17.63
N GLY A 213 -6.65 7.59 -17.67
CA GLY A 213 -7.29 6.40 -17.13
C GLY A 213 -7.40 6.44 -15.60
N THR A 214 -7.85 5.31 -15.05
CA THR A 214 -7.86 5.13 -13.60
C THR A 214 -6.51 4.60 -13.13
N LEU A 215 -5.94 5.21 -12.08
CA LEU A 215 -4.84 4.64 -11.31
C LEU A 215 -5.39 3.99 -10.04
N PHE A 216 -5.02 2.75 -9.80
CA PHE A 216 -5.17 2.06 -8.52
C PHE A 216 -3.78 1.80 -7.95
N ASP A 217 -3.37 2.60 -6.97
CA ASP A 217 -2.11 2.40 -6.26
C ASP A 217 -2.38 1.71 -4.92
N VAL A 218 -1.84 0.50 -4.71
CA VAL A 218 -2.15 -0.31 -3.52
C VAL A 218 -1.46 0.19 -2.26
N VAL A 219 -0.58 1.19 -2.37
CA VAL A 219 0.01 1.90 -1.23
C VAL A 219 -1.06 2.76 -0.55
N TYR A 220 -1.13 2.71 0.77
CA TYR A 220 -2.03 3.54 1.59
C TYR A 220 -1.32 4.46 2.58
N ASP A 221 -0.02 4.27 2.80
CA ASP A 221 0.80 5.10 3.67
C ASP A 221 2.27 5.03 3.19
N PRO A 222 2.92 6.17 2.90
CA PRO A 222 2.36 7.53 2.83
C PRO A 222 1.32 7.69 1.71
N TRP A 223 0.37 8.63 1.87
CA TRP A 223 -0.68 8.91 0.90
C TRP A 223 -0.99 10.41 0.76
N PRO A 224 -1.23 10.94 -0.46
CA PRO A 224 -1.08 10.27 -1.76
C PRO A 224 0.37 9.95 -2.10
N THR A 225 0.62 8.91 -2.90
CA THR A 225 1.96 8.64 -3.46
C THR A 225 2.37 9.75 -4.45
N PRO A 226 3.65 9.93 -4.79
CA PRO A 226 4.06 10.86 -5.83
C PRO A 226 3.40 10.57 -7.19
N LEU A 227 3.26 9.29 -7.56
CA LEU A 227 2.53 8.88 -8.76
C LEU A 227 1.04 9.26 -8.66
N GLY A 228 0.39 8.96 -7.52
CA GLY A 228 -1.01 9.33 -7.29
C GLY A 228 -1.25 10.83 -7.32
N SER A 229 -0.33 11.62 -6.74
CA SER A 229 -0.36 13.09 -6.76
C SER A 229 -0.26 13.64 -8.19
N ALA A 230 0.66 13.10 -8.98
CA ALA A 230 0.81 13.48 -10.38
C ALA A 230 -0.41 13.09 -11.24
N TRP A 231 -1.09 12.00 -10.88
CA TRP A 231 -2.34 11.54 -11.51
C TRP A 231 -3.51 12.48 -11.22
N ALA A 232 -3.72 12.80 -9.93
CA ALA A 232 -4.79 13.67 -9.47
C ALA A 232 -4.63 15.10 -10.00
N ALA A 233 -3.39 15.61 -10.09
CA ALA A 233 -3.09 16.91 -10.67
C ALA A 233 -3.45 17.05 -12.16
N ARG A 234 -3.83 15.94 -12.82
CA ARG A 234 -4.27 15.86 -14.21
C ARG A 234 -5.70 15.34 -14.35
N ASP A 235 -6.50 15.47 -13.29
CA ASP A 235 -7.90 15.04 -13.21
C ASP A 235 -8.13 13.54 -13.48
N GLY A 236 -7.10 12.71 -13.30
CA GLY A 236 -7.24 11.26 -13.40
C GLY A 236 -7.94 10.66 -12.20
N ALA A 237 -8.75 9.62 -12.42
CA ALA A 237 -9.37 8.87 -11.35
C ALA A 237 -8.30 8.13 -10.53
N LEU A 238 -8.35 8.26 -9.20
CA LEU A 238 -7.39 7.68 -8.27
C LEU A 238 -8.10 6.81 -7.23
N LEU A 239 -7.65 5.55 -7.12
CA LEU A 239 -7.95 4.63 -6.04
C LEU A 239 -6.67 4.36 -5.26
N GLY A 240 -6.79 4.29 -3.94
CA GLY A 240 -5.67 4.08 -3.03
C GLY A 240 -5.69 2.74 -2.34
N GLY A 241 -4.60 2.41 -1.66
CA GLY A 241 -4.47 1.16 -0.93
C GLY A 241 -5.52 0.98 0.16
N LEU A 242 -6.06 2.08 0.71
CA LEU A 242 -7.13 2.01 1.70
C LEU A 242 -8.42 1.47 1.08
N ASP A 243 -8.72 1.78 -0.19
CA ASP A 243 -9.89 1.25 -0.89
C ASP A 243 -9.80 -0.28 -0.97
N LEU A 244 -8.65 -0.81 -1.39
CA LEU A 244 -8.41 -2.25 -1.35
C LEU A 244 -8.53 -2.81 0.08
N LEU A 245 -7.82 -2.18 1.02
CA LEU A 245 -7.71 -2.67 2.40
C LEU A 245 -9.07 -2.77 3.09
N VAL A 246 -9.96 -1.80 2.89
CA VAL A 246 -11.30 -1.79 3.48
C VAL A 246 -12.17 -2.89 2.84
N HIS A 247 -12.20 -2.99 1.51
CA HIS A 247 -13.04 -3.99 0.84
C HIS A 247 -12.58 -5.43 1.13
N GLN A 248 -11.28 -5.70 1.19
CA GLN A 248 -10.81 -7.03 1.58
C GLN A 248 -11.08 -7.33 3.06
N ALA A 249 -11.03 -6.32 3.94
CA ALA A 249 -11.25 -6.48 5.37
C ALA A 249 -12.73 -6.75 5.69
N VAL A 250 -13.66 -6.13 4.95
CA VAL A 250 -15.10 -6.41 5.06
C VAL A 250 -15.35 -7.91 4.90
N LEU A 251 -14.80 -8.52 3.85
CA LEU A 251 -14.97 -9.96 3.59
C LEU A 251 -14.33 -10.82 4.68
N GLN A 252 -13.20 -10.38 5.25
CA GLN A 252 -12.58 -11.07 6.38
C GLN A 252 -13.45 -10.98 7.64
N VAL A 253 -14.01 -9.81 7.96
CA VAL A 253 -14.92 -9.63 9.10
C VAL A 253 -16.12 -10.56 8.95
N GLU A 254 -16.75 -10.58 7.77
CA GLU A 254 -17.90 -11.45 7.51
C GLU A 254 -17.53 -12.94 7.67
N ALA A 255 -16.40 -13.36 7.10
CA ALA A 255 -15.97 -14.75 7.14
C ALA A 255 -15.55 -15.20 8.55
N MET A 256 -14.90 -14.33 9.33
CA MET A 256 -14.44 -14.63 10.68
C MET A 256 -15.60 -14.61 11.69
N THR A 257 -16.49 -13.62 11.59
CA THR A 257 -17.56 -13.38 12.58
C THR A 257 -18.88 -14.07 12.25
N GLY A 258 -19.10 -14.43 10.99
CA GLY A 258 -20.39 -14.89 10.48
C GLY A 258 -21.46 -13.79 10.42
N ARG A 259 -21.09 -12.51 10.59
CA ARG A 259 -22.01 -11.36 10.54
C ARG A 259 -21.88 -10.65 9.20
N SER A 260 -22.99 -10.53 8.48
CA SER A 260 -23.08 -9.82 7.21
C SER A 260 -24.36 -8.97 7.16
N PRO A 261 -24.34 -7.77 6.55
CA PRO A 261 -23.16 -7.12 5.99
C PRO A 261 -22.20 -6.61 7.08
N ALA A 262 -20.89 -6.70 6.83
CA ALA A 262 -19.92 -5.98 7.66
C ALA A 262 -20.01 -4.46 7.40
N PRO A 263 -19.76 -3.61 8.41
CA PRO A 263 -20.06 -2.17 8.35
C PRO A 263 -18.99 -1.38 7.58
N LEU A 264 -19.01 -1.48 6.24
CA LEU A 264 -18.06 -0.84 5.32
C LEU A 264 -17.80 0.64 5.65
N ALA A 265 -18.85 1.43 5.86
CA ALA A 265 -18.73 2.87 6.11
C ALA A 265 -17.99 3.17 7.42
N ALA A 266 -18.26 2.43 8.49
CA ALA A 266 -17.58 2.58 9.78
C ALA A 266 -16.09 2.20 9.67
N MET A 267 -15.81 1.08 8.99
CA MET A 267 -14.44 0.63 8.74
C MET A 267 -13.66 1.67 7.92
N ARG A 268 -14.23 2.16 6.83
CA ARG A 268 -13.61 3.20 5.99
C ARG A 268 -13.30 4.46 6.79
N LYS A 269 -14.28 4.99 7.52
CA LYS A 269 -14.12 6.17 8.38
C LYS A 269 -12.98 6.00 9.39
N ALA A 270 -12.88 4.82 10.02
CA ALA A 270 -11.81 4.53 10.97
C ALA A 270 -10.42 4.48 10.30
N GLY A 271 -10.33 3.88 9.12
CA GLY A 271 -9.09 3.85 8.33
C GLY A 271 -8.64 5.24 7.88
N GLU A 272 -9.56 6.06 7.38
CA GLU A 272 -9.29 7.46 7.00
C GLU A 272 -8.83 8.29 8.21
N ALA A 273 -9.49 8.15 9.36
CA ALA A 273 -9.09 8.83 10.59
C ALA A 273 -7.69 8.41 11.08
N ALA A 274 -7.31 7.14 10.87
CA ALA A 274 -5.98 6.65 11.25
C ALA A 274 -4.86 7.14 10.32
N LEU A 275 -5.18 7.45 9.05
CA LEU A 275 -4.25 8.02 8.08
C LEU A 275 -4.20 9.56 8.10
N ALA A 276 -5.19 10.21 8.71
CA ALA A 276 -5.18 11.66 8.85
C ALA A 276 -3.92 12.12 9.60
N PRO A 277 -3.26 13.21 9.16
CA PRO A 277 -2.14 13.78 9.90
C PRO A 277 -2.59 14.10 11.32
N ARG A 278 -1.86 13.62 12.34
CA ARG A 278 -2.15 14.01 13.72
C ARG A 278 -1.87 15.51 13.85
N THR A 279 -2.91 16.33 13.86
CA THR A 279 -2.80 17.72 14.31
C THR A 279 -2.44 17.68 15.79
N ALA A 280 -1.18 17.96 16.13
CA ALA A 280 -0.83 18.23 17.51
C ALA A 280 -1.68 19.42 18.00
N PRO A 281 -2.26 19.36 19.21
CA PRO A 281 -2.94 20.53 19.76
C PRO A 281 -1.91 21.65 19.88
N VAL A 282 -2.18 22.77 19.22
CA VAL A 282 -1.43 24.02 19.41
C VAL A 282 -1.65 24.44 20.86
N SER A 283 -0.67 24.16 21.72
CA SER A 283 -0.63 24.71 23.07
C SER A 283 -0.57 26.23 22.94
N ARG A 284 -1.70 26.90 23.19
CA ARG A 284 -1.71 28.36 23.38
C ARG A 284 -0.77 28.67 24.55
N PRO A 285 0.18 29.61 24.41
CA PRO A 285 0.96 30.03 25.56
C PRO A 285 -0.01 30.64 26.57
N VAL A 286 -0.06 30.02 27.76
CA VAL A 286 -0.72 30.57 28.93
C VAL A 286 0.01 31.87 29.26
N GLY A 287 -0.73 32.98 29.25
CA GLY A 287 -0.21 34.31 29.54
C GLY A 287 0.55 34.33 30.85
N GLY A 288 1.85 34.60 30.77
CA GLY A 288 2.67 34.93 31.93
C GLY A 288 2.17 36.25 32.51
N ARG A 289 1.76 36.22 33.78
CA ARG A 289 1.54 37.43 34.57
C ARG A 289 2.87 38.20 34.66
N GLU A 290 2.84 39.48 34.29
CA GLU A 290 3.87 40.42 34.68
C GLU A 290 3.96 40.50 36.20
N PRO A 291 5.16 40.49 36.81
CA PRO A 291 5.32 40.80 38.21
C PRO A 291 5.42 42.32 38.41
N GLU A 292 4.63 42.86 39.33
CA GLU A 292 4.78 44.24 39.84
C GLU A 292 6.15 44.46 40.49
N PRO A 293 6.70 45.70 40.43
CA PRO A 293 8.06 45.98 40.88
C PRO A 293 8.09 46.22 42.40
N ARG A 294 9.05 45.57 43.08
CA ARG A 294 9.45 45.94 44.45
C ARG A 294 10.53 47.02 44.39
N SER A 295 10.30 48.09 45.13
CA SER A 295 11.22 49.18 45.43
C SER A 295 12.45 48.71 46.22
N GLY A 296 13.63 49.22 45.88
CA GLY A 296 14.81 49.11 46.73
C GLY A 296 16.08 49.63 46.04
N HIS A 297 16.67 50.68 46.61
CA HIS A 297 17.93 51.30 46.22
C HIS A 297 19.09 50.29 46.05
N ASP A 298 19.98 50.49 45.08
CA ASP A 298 21.26 51.17 45.35
C ASP A 298 22.05 51.52 44.08
N ARG A 299 22.99 52.45 44.26
CA ARG A 299 23.69 53.29 43.28
C ARG A 299 24.84 52.59 42.52
N ILE A 300 25.40 53.38 41.58
CA ILE A 300 26.69 53.27 40.85
C ILE A 300 26.51 52.57 39.50
N GLY A 301 26.89 53.09 38.33
CA GLY A 301 27.71 54.23 37.94
C GLY A 301 28.41 53.88 36.61
N THR A 302 28.49 54.86 35.71
CA THR A 302 29.35 54.94 34.49
C THR A 302 28.89 54.32 33.14
N ASP A 303 28.77 55.27 32.21
CA ASP A 303 28.68 55.31 30.74
C ASP A 303 30.01 54.85 30.04
N PRO A 304 30.26 54.97 28.71
CA PRO A 304 29.60 54.50 27.46
C PRO A 304 30.56 53.84 26.41
N ARG A 305 30.01 53.57 25.19
CA ARG A 305 30.65 53.41 23.84
C ARG A 305 31.22 52.01 23.57
N THR A 306 31.08 51.37 22.39
CA THR A 306 31.27 51.77 20.97
C THR A 306 30.45 50.81 20.06
N GLY A 307 29.85 51.18 18.91
CA GLY A 307 30.50 51.36 17.59
C GLY A 307 31.12 50.04 17.06
N VAL A 308 30.95 49.51 15.85
CA VAL A 308 30.81 50.09 14.50
C VAL A 308 30.40 48.97 13.50
N ARG A 309 29.88 49.39 12.35
CA ARG A 309 29.48 48.68 11.12
C ARG A 309 30.63 47.93 10.41
N GLY A 310 30.30 47.04 9.47
CA GLY A 310 31.21 46.66 8.39
C GLY A 310 30.60 45.69 7.37
N ALA A 311 30.45 46.16 6.13
CA ALA A 311 29.98 45.43 4.96
C ALA A 311 31.12 45.24 3.94
N GLY A 312 30.98 44.29 3.01
CA GLY A 312 31.77 44.18 1.76
C GLY A 312 31.85 42.71 1.30
N ARG A 313 31.18 42.25 0.24
CA ARG A 313 31.29 42.45 -1.23
C ARG A 313 32.47 41.74 -1.93
N ASP A 314 32.04 41.00 -2.96
CA ASP A 314 32.62 40.78 -4.30
C ASP A 314 33.84 39.87 -4.53
N GLY A 315 33.73 39.06 -5.58
CA GLY A 315 34.88 38.42 -6.25
C GLY A 315 34.50 37.34 -7.27
N ARG A 316 34.38 37.73 -8.55
CA ARG A 316 34.25 36.85 -9.74
C ARG A 316 35.62 36.23 -10.11
N GLY A 317 35.60 35.13 -10.87
CA GLY A 317 36.74 34.65 -11.65
C GLY A 317 36.32 33.63 -12.72
N GLU A 318 36.63 33.92 -13.98
CA GLU A 318 36.28 33.18 -15.20
C GLU A 318 37.44 32.27 -15.71
N ARG A 319 37.08 31.40 -16.70
CA ARG A 319 37.80 31.02 -17.96
C ARG A 319 38.65 29.73 -18.06
N GLY A 320 38.44 29.05 -19.20
CA GLY A 320 39.36 28.11 -19.90
C GLY A 320 38.67 26.83 -20.39
N GLN A 321 38.05 26.76 -21.59
CA GLN A 321 38.55 26.38 -22.94
C GLN A 321 39.07 24.92 -23.16
N ASP A 322 38.40 24.27 -24.11
CA ASP A 322 38.52 22.97 -24.84
C ASP A 322 39.81 22.89 -25.74
N PRO A 323 40.10 21.91 -26.67
CA PRO A 323 39.59 20.54 -26.97
C PRO A 323 40.68 19.47 -27.30
N ARG A 324 40.29 18.18 -27.46
CA ARG A 324 40.51 17.34 -28.68
C ARG A 324 40.39 15.80 -28.52
N ASN A 325 39.69 15.22 -29.50
CA ASN A 325 39.88 13.98 -30.28
C ASN A 325 39.91 12.57 -29.65
N GLY A 326 39.20 11.66 -30.33
CA GLY A 326 39.48 10.22 -30.35
C GLY A 326 38.35 9.38 -30.95
N GLU A 327 38.25 9.33 -32.28
CA GLU A 327 37.46 8.34 -33.02
C GLU A 327 38.00 6.91 -32.80
N ASN A 328 37.13 5.90 -32.78
CA ASN A 328 37.35 4.68 -33.54
C ASN A 328 36.04 3.88 -33.74
N ARG A 329 35.75 3.62 -35.02
CA ARG A 329 34.96 2.48 -35.52
C ARG A 329 35.78 1.19 -35.26
N GLU A 330 35.31 -0.06 -35.33
CA GLU A 330 34.56 -0.75 -36.39
C GLU A 330 34.56 -2.27 -36.04
N HIS A 331 33.72 -3.07 -36.72
CA HIS A 331 33.73 -4.56 -36.88
C HIS A 331 33.27 -5.48 -35.71
N GLU A 332 32.64 -6.64 -35.91
CA GLU A 332 31.87 -7.33 -36.98
C GLU A 332 31.42 -8.70 -36.39
N GLU A 333 30.31 -9.25 -36.88
CA GLU A 333 29.96 -10.69 -37.05
C GLU A 333 30.23 -11.77 -35.95
N HIS A 334 29.19 -12.51 -35.53
CA HIS A 334 28.77 -13.81 -36.09
C HIS A 334 27.91 -14.64 -35.11
N ARG A 335 26.86 -15.26 -35.70
CA ARG A 335 26.01 -16.40 -35.25
C ARG A 335 24.93 -16.18 -34.20
#